data_AF-A0A5C9EHJ6-F1
#
_entry.id   AF-A0A5C9EHJ6-F1
#
_cell.length_a   1.000
_cell.length_b   1.000
_cell.length_c   1.000
_cell.angle_alpha   90.00
_cell.angle_beta   90.00
_cell.angle_gamma   90.00
#
_symmetry.space_group_name_H-M   'P 1'
#
loop_
_entity.id
_entity.type
_entity.pdbx_description
1 polymer ?
#
loop_
_entity_poly.entity_id
_entity_poly.type
_entity_poly.pdbx_seq_one_letter_code
_entity_poly.pdbx_strand_id
1 'polypeptide(L)' 'MIRKISPVYFLEDKSSNKDRILLAHCRDDPQIPFENLKSIQEHLNLPDSNVIIYDTGGHSFKNHREDLFQKTLEFLKT' A
#
# COMPACT_ATOMS: atom_id res chain seq x y z
N MET A 1 -12.56 -10.27 10.90
CA MET A 1 -12.57 -8.86 10.48
C MET A 1 -11.67 -8.64 9.26
N ILE A 2 -10.38 -9.04 9.32
CA ILE A 2 -9.39 -8.89 8.21
C ILE A 2 -9.86 -9.50 6.87
N ARG A 3 -10.46 -10.70 6.86
CA ARG A 3 -10.96 -11.33 5.63
C ARG A 3 -11.97 -10.50 4.83
N LYS A 4 -12.70 -9.58 5.50
CA LYS A 4 -13.72 -8.75 4.84
C LYS A 4 -13.16 -7.44 4.27
N ILE A 5 -11.93 -7.09 4.60
CA ILE A 5 -11.32 -5.79 4.25
C ILE A 5 -10.00 -5.94 3.49
N SER A 6 -9.32 -7.09 3.60
CA SER A 6 -8.05 -7.29 2.93
C SER A 6 -8.26 -7.48 1.43
N PRO A 7 -7.58 -6.70 0.57
CA PRO A 7 -7.68 -6.80 -0.87
C PRO A 7 -7.32 -8.19 -1.42
N VAL A 8 -6.52 -8.98 -0.70
CA VAL A 8 -6.12 -10.35 -1.09
C VAL A 8 -7.32 -11.25 -1.39
N TYR A 9 -8.47 -11.02 -0.75
CA TYR A 9 -9.67 -11.83 -0.94
C TYR A 9 -10.58 -11.37 -2.09
N PHE A 10 -10.32 -10.20 -2.68
CA PHE A 10 -11.23 -9.56 -3.65
C PHE A 10 -10.55 -9.12 -4.94
N LEU A 11 -9.23 -8.90 -4.89
CA LEU A 11 -8.43 -8.50 -6.03
C LEU A 11 -7.69 -9.71 -6.59
N GLU A 12 -7.70 -9.80 -7.92
CA GLU A 12 -6.98 -10.80 -8.69
C GLU A 12 -5.70 -10.18 -9.26
N ASP A 13 -4.67 -10.99 -9.47
CA ASP A 13 -3.49 -10.59 -10.23
C ASP A 13 -3.87 -10.29 -11.69
N LYS A 14 -3.62 -9.05 -12.11
CA LYS A 14 -3.87 -8.53 -13.46
C LYS A 14 -2.69 -7.67 -13.86
N SER A 15 -2.25 -7.79 -15.10
CA SER A 15 -1.11 -7.01 -15.63
C SER A 15 -1.32 -5.49 -15.56
N SER A 16 -2.57 -5.02 -15.48
CA SER A 16 -2.92 -3.61 -15.32
C SER A 16 -2.89 -3.11 -13.88
N ASN A 17 -2.71 -3.99 -12.88
CA ASN A 17 -2.66 -3.60 -11.47
C ASN A 17 -1.50 -2.65 -11.18
N LYS A 18 -0.35 -2.84 -11.85
CA LYS A 18 0.83 -1.97 -11.74
C LYS A 18 0.54 -0.51 -12.12
N ASP A 19 -0.50 -0.26 -12.93
CA ASP A 19 -0.87 1.08 -13.39
C ASP A 19 -2.07 1.64 -12.60
N ARG A 20 -2.62 0.86 -11.65
CA ARG A 20 -3.90 1.16 -10.99
C ARG A 20 -3.88 1.09 -9.47
N ILE A 21 -2.89 0.40 -8.90
CA ILE A 21 -2.82 0.12 -7.47
C ILE A 21 -1.51 0.66 -6.92
N LEU A 22 -1.62 1.60 -5.98
CA LEU A 22 -0.52 2.09 -5.16
C LEU A 22 -0.77 1.65 -3.71
N LEU A 23 0.24 1.06 -3.08
CA LEU A 23 0.19 0.68 -1.67
C LEU A 23 1.04 1.63 -0.84
N ALA A 24 0.60 1.93 0.38
CA ALA A 24 1.36 2.70 1.35
C ALA A 24 1.20 2.11 2.75
N HIS A 25 2.28 2.03 3.53
CA HIS A 25 2.24 1.57 4.93
C HIS A 25 3.35 2.17 5.78
N CYS A 26 3.08 2.30 7.08
CA CYS A 26 4.09 2.62 8.09
C CYS A 26 4.49 1.36 8.86
N ARG A 27 5.79 1.06 9.00
CA ARG A 27 6.28 -0.13 9.71
C ARG A 27 5.87 -0.16 11.19
N ASP A 28 5.68 1.01 11.80
CA ASP A 28 5.27 1.20 13.19
C ASP A 28 3.73 1.26 13.38
N ASP A 29 2.93 0.90 12.37
CA ASP A 29 1.47 0.84 12.52
C ASP A 29 1.07 -0.21 13.60
N PRO A 30 0.48 0.23 14.74
CA PRO A 30 0.13 -0.68 15.83
C PRO A 30 -1.18 -1.44 15.57
N GLN A 31 -1.95 -1.07 14.53
CA GLN A 31 -3.26 -1.63 14.23
C GLN A 31 -3.19 -2.70 13.15
N ILE A 32 -2.37 -2.47 12.12
CA ILE A 32 -2.24 -3.37 10.97
C ILE A 32 -0.77 -3.80 10.81
N PRO A 33 -0.46 -5.10 10.97
CA PRO A 33 0.88 -5.62 10.79
C PRO A 33 1.46 -5.33 9.41
N PHE A 34 2.74 -4.96 9.36
CA PHE A 34 3.46 -4.63 8.13
C PHE A 34 3.50 -5.80 7.12
N GLU A 35 3.48 -7.03 7.61
CA GLU A 35 3.50 -8.26 6.80
C GLU A 35 2.26 -8.37 5.88
N ASN A 36 1.15 -7.72 6.25
CA ASN A 36 -0.03 -7.66 5.39
C ASN A 36 0.25 -6.90 4.09
N LEU A 37 1.05 -5.83 4.14
CA LEU A 37 1.46 -5.09 2.94
C LEU A 37 2.20 -6.02 1.97
N LYS A 38 3.19 -6.77 2.47
CA LYS A 38 3.96 -7.72 1.67
C LYS A 38 3.08 -8.79 1.05
N SER A 39 2.16 -9.34 1.84
CA SER A 39 1.21 -10.35 1.38
C SER A 39 0.33 -9.81 0.24
N ILE A 40 -0.12 -8.55 0.31
CA ILE A 40 -0.89 -7.89 -0.75
C ILE A 40 -0.02 -7.63 -1.99
N GLN A 41 1.22 -7.12 -1.80
CA GLN A 41 2.15 -6.85 -2.89
C GLN A 41 2.47 -8.12 -3.69
N GLU A 42 2.79 -9.20 -2.99
CA GLU A 42 3.10 -10.51 -3.59
C GLU A 42 1.88 -11.10 -4.30
N HIS A 43 0.70 -11.09 -3.65
CA HIS A 43 -0.54 -11.60 -4.24
C HIS A 43 -0.95 -10.88 -5.52
N LEU A 44 -0.68 -9.58 -5.62
CA LEU A 44 -1.02 -8.74 -6.78
C LEU A 44 0.14 -8.55 -7.76
N ASN A 45 1.28 -9.21 -7.51
CA ASN A 45 2.50 -9.13 -8.31
C ASN A 45 2.91 -7.67 -8.62
N LEU A 46 2.82 -6.80 -7.60
CA LEU A 46 3.11 -5.37 -7.75
C LEU A 46 4.62 -5.10 -7.67
N PRO A 47 5.19 -4.31 -8.58
CA PRO A 47 6.60 -3.95 -8.51
C PRO A 47 6.86 -3.01 -7.33
N ASP A 48 8.11 -2.93 -6.88
CA ASP A 48 8.50 -2.08 -5.74
C ASP A 48 8.15 -0.59 -5.94
N SER A 49 8.07 -0.13 -7.19
CA SER A 49 7.62 1.23 -7.53
C SER A 49 6.19 1.54 -7.09
N ASN A 50 5.37 0.52 -6.85
CA ASN A 50 3.97 0.65 -6.42
C ASN A 50 3.80 0.61 -4.90
N VAL A 51 4.90 0.62 -4.15
CA VAL A 51 4.86 0.47 -2.70
C VAL A 51 5.64 1.59 -2.01
N ILE A 52 4.93 2.34 -1.17
CA ILE A 52 5.50 3.41 -0.35
C ILE A 52 5.59 2.91 1.09
N ILE A 53 6.80 2.90 1.64
CA ILE A 53 7.04 2.43 3.01
C ILE A 53 7.68 3.56 3.81
N TYR A 54 7.09 3.85 4.97
CA TYR A 54 7.67 4.73 5.97
C TYR A 54 8.05 3.90 7.21
N ASP A 55 9.15 4.26 7.86
CA ASP A 55 9.55 3.59 9.11
C ASP A 55 8.68 4.01 10.29
N THR A 56 8.14 5.23 10.27
CA THR A 56 7.30 5.79 11.33
C THR A 56 6.02 6.45 10.80
N GLY A 57 5.11 6.84 11.70
CA GLY A 57 3.89 7.59 11.37
C GLY A 57 2.61 6.88 11.80
N GLY A 58 2.73 5.60 12.19
CA GLY A 58 1.66 4.73 12.62
C GLY A 58 0.52 4.63 11.61
N HIS A 59 -0.66 4.23 12.09
CA HIS A 59 -1.86 4.09 11.26
C HIS A 59 -2.33 5.38 10.57
N SER A 60 -1.83 6.54 11.01
CA SER A 60 -2.28 7.87 10.54
C SER A 60 -1.33 8.56 9.57
N PHE A 61 -0.21 7.92 9.23
CA PHE A 61 0.90 8.48 8.45
C PHE A 61 1.36 9.85 9.00
N LYS A 62 1.46 9.98 10.33
CA LYS A 62 1.86 11.23 10.98
C LYS A 62 3.23 11.68 10.43
N ASN A 63 3.35 12.97 10.10
CA ASN A 63 4.53 13.59 9.46
C ASN A 63 4.85 13.12 8.02
N HIS A 64 4.05 12.24 7.43
CA HIS A 64 4.25 11.73 6.07
C HIS A 64 3.09 12.05 5.12
N ARG A 65 2.01 12.69 5.60
CA ARG A 65 0.78 12.91 4.81
C ARG A 65 1.02 13.71 3.53
N GLU A 66 1.81 14.77 3.60
CA GLU A 66 2.09 15.64 2.45
C GLU A 66 2.93 14.91 1.40
N ASP A 67 3.98 14.21 1.83
CA ASP A 67 4.80 13.37 0.95
C ASP A 67 3.99 12.24 0.31
N LEU A 68 3.19 11.52 1.10
CA LEU A 68 2.29 10.47 0.62
C LEU A 68 1.29 11.03 -0.40
N PHE A 69 0.73 12.21 -0.14
CA PHE A 69 -0.20 12.86 -1.05
C PHE A 69 0.48 13.21 -2.38
N GLN A 70 1.69 13.78 -2.37
CA GLN A 70 2.43 14.09 -3.60
C GLN A 70 2.78 12.84 -4.41
N LYS A 71 3.29 11.79 -3.76
CA LYS A 71 3.58 10.50 -4.42
C LYS A 71 2.32 9.88 -5.03
N THR A 72 1.18 10.02 -4.35
CA THR A 72 -0.11 9.58 -4.89
C THR A 72 -0.51 10.38 -6.13
N LEU A 73 -0.32 11.71 -6.13
CA LEU A 73 -0.58 12.54 -7.30
C LEU A 73 0.34 12.22 -8.48
N GLU A 74 1.61 11.89 -8.22
CA GLU A 74 2.55 11.45 -9.25
C GLU A 74 2.11 10.13 -9.89
N PHE A 75 1.69 9.17 -9.06
CA PHE A 75 1.14 7.89 -9.54
C PHE A 75 -0.15 8.06 -10.36
N LEU A 76 -0.97 9.08 -10.09
CA LEU A 76 -2.18 9.32 -10.89
C LEU A 76 -1.91 9.99 -12.25
N LYS A 77 -0.68 10.48 -12.49
CA LYS A 77 -0.28 11.13 -13.75
C LYS A 77 0.36 10.17 -14.76
N THR A 78 0.72 8.96 -14.33
CA THR A 78 1.20 7.89 -15.22
C THR A 78 0.06 7.26 -16.00
#